data_AF-A0A1Q2YUB8-F1
#
_entry.id   AF-A0A1Q2YUB8-F1
#
_cell.length_a   1.000
_cell.length_b   1.000
_cell.length_c   1.000
_cell.angle_alpha   90.00
_cell.angle_beta   90.00
_cell.angle_gamma   90.00
#
_symmetry.space_group_name_H-M   'P 1'
#
loop_
_entity.id
_entity.type
_entity.pdbx_description
1 polymer ?
#
loop_
_entity_poly.entity_id
_entity_poly.type
_entity_poly.pdbx_seq_one_letter_code
_entity_poly.pdbx_strand_id
1 'polypeptide(L)'
;MEFTPAQTKTKRRGRFGLPSEFTPWMRHYLEVIRPALLAGQRQEALWIGRLGTPLSAQGNATRIRRLSLKRFGIGFGPHRIRHSVVTTAALRLGEPPCFGAAVVGNTPAVAEGYNHAGQCRAASLYAELIRKNRQGGKSQPPHGEPSHSPKARKCLLICGRP
;
A
#
# COMPACT_ATOMS: atom_id res chain seq x y z
N MET A 1 4.41 10.93 -23.76
CA MET A 1 5.00 12.13 -23.13
C MET A 1 6.51 11.94 -23.07
N GLU A 2 7.29 12.97 -23.39
CA GLU A 2 8.77 12.91 -23.39
C GLU A 2 9.36 13.99 -22.49
N PHE A 3 10.43 13.66 -21.77
CA PHE A 3 11.14 14.53 -20.86
C PHE A 3 12.62 14.57 -21.23
N THR A 4 13.20 15.77 -21.29
CA THR A 4 14.62 15.95 -21.55
C THR A 4 15.44 15.62 -20.31
N PRO A 5 16.75 15.32 -20.45
CA PRO A 5 17.64 15.09 -19.31
C PRO A 5 17.56 16.18 -18.24
N ALA A 6 17.52 17.45 -18.63
CA ALA A 6 17.44 18.60 -17.71
C ALA A 6 16.16 18.61 -16.85
N GLN A 7 15.07 18.01 -17.34
CA GLN A 7 13.78 17.94 -16.65
C GLN A 7 13.66 16.73 -15.70
N THR A 8 14.64 15.82 -15.70
CA THR A 8 14.58 14.58 -14.93
C THR A 8 15.63 14.56 -13.84
N LYS A 9 15.26 14.06 -12.65
CA LYS A 9 16.18 13.92 -11.52
C LYS A 9 17.38 13.02 -11.86
N THR A 10 17.17 12.02 -12.71
CA THR A 10 18.21 11.07 -13.13
C THR A 10 19.10 11.61 -14.26
N LYS A 11 18.82 12.80 -14.80
CA LYS A 11 19.48 13.35 -16.00
C LYS A 11 19.40 12.41 -17.21
N ARG A 12 18.29 11.66 -17.33
CA ARG A 12 18.07 10.69 -18.42
C ARG A 12 16.79 11.05 -19.15
N ARG A 13 16.76 10.87 -20.46
CA ARG A 13 15.53 11.07 -21.24
C ARG A 13 14.46 10.11 -20.74
N GLY A 14 13.27 10.63 -20.45
CA GLY A 14 12.14 9.83 -20.01
C GLY A 14 11.06 9.82 -21.09
N ARG A 15 10.58 8.64 -21.49
CA ARG A 15 9.40 8.53 -22.36
C ARG A 15 8.40 7.61 -21.69
N PHE A 16 7.20 8.15 -21.45
CA PHE A 16 6.12 7.41 -20.81
C PHE A 16 4.85 7.53 -21.65
N GLY A 17 4.20 6.39 -21.87
CA GLY A 17 2.81 6.35 -22.32
C GLY A 17 1.89 6.65 -21.13
N LEU A 18 0.79 7.36 -21.37
CA LEU A 18 -0.29 7.42 -20.41
C LEU A 18 -1.15 6.16 -20.63
N PRO A 19 -1.30 5.27 -19.62
CA PRO A 19 -2.16 4.11 -19.77
C PRO A 19 -3.59 4.54 -20.10
N SER A 20 -4.27 3.75 -20.94
CA SER A 20 -5.61 4.06 -21.45
C SER A 20 -6.63 4.36 -20.34
N GLU A 21 -6.47 3.68 -19.20
CA GLU A 21 -7.28 3.75 -18.00
C GLU A 21 -7.16 5.11 -17.29
N PHE A 22 -6.02 5.80 -17.44
CA PHE A 22 -5.80 7.14 -16.90
C PHE A 22 -6.24 8.26 -17.84
N THR A 23 -6.42 7.96 -19.13
CA THR A 23 -6.78 8.96 -20.15
C THR A 23 -8.08 9.70 -19.83
N PRO A 24 -9.19 9.05 -19.41
CA PRO A 24 -10.42 9.76 -19.05
C PRO A 24 -10.23 10.75 -17.90
N TRP A 25 -9.43 10.37 -16.90
CA TRP A 25 -9.16 11.22 -15.74
C TRP A 25 -8.27 12.40 -16.08
N MET A 26 -7.25 12.19 -16.92
CA MET A 26 -6.41 13.28 -17.41
C MET A 26 -7.21 14.25 -18.26
N ARG A 27 -8.08 13.73 -19.14
CA ARG A 27 -8.98 14.54 -19.95
C ARG A 27 -9.89 15.40 -19.07
N HIS A 28 -10.58 14.80 -18.11
CA HIS A 28 -11.44 15.52 -17.19
C HIS A 28 -10.67 16.59 -16.39
N TYR A 29 -9.44 16.29 -15.96
CA TYR A 29 -8.60 17.29 -15.32
C TYR A 29 -8.30 18.47 -16.24
N LEU A 30 -7.86 18.22 -17.47
CA LEU A 30 -7.46 19.26 -18.42
C LEU A 30 -8.63 20.10 -18.95
N GLU A 31 -9.79 19.47 -19.18
CA GLU A 31 -10.96 20.10 -19.82
C GLU A 31 -11.91 20.76 -18.81
N VAL A 32 -11.98 20.25 -17.56
CA VAL A 32 -12.96 20.71 -16.57
C VAL A 32 -12.30 21.30 -15.34
N ILE A 33 -11.45 20.53 -14.66
CA ILE A 33 -10.92 20.93 -13.33
C ILE A 33 -9.90 22.05 -13.47
N ARG A 34 -8.93 21.92 -14.37
CA ARG A 34 -7.82 22.87 -14.52
C ARG A 34 -8.30 24.25 -14.97
N PRO A 35 -9.21 24.41 -15.95
CA PRO A 35 -9.77 25.72 -16.29
C PRO A 35 -10.51 26.37 -15.12
N ALA A 36 -11.30 25.59 -14.37
CA ALA A 36 -12.01 26.09 -13.18
C ALA A 36 -11.05 26.57 -12.07
N LEU A 37 -9.94 25.86 -11.85
CA LEU A 37 -8.91 26.26 -10.89
C LEU A 37 -8.13 27.51 -11.33
N LEU A 38 -7.97 27.72 -12.63
CA LEU A 38 -7.27 28.87 -13.19
C LEU A 38 -8.12 30.13 -13.22
N ALA A 39 -9.45 30.00 -13.32
CA ALA A 39 -10.37 31.14 -13.37
C ALA A 39 -9.94 32.22 -14.40
N GLY A 40 -9.53 31.78 -15.60
CA GLY A 40 -9.05 32.65 -16.68
C GLY A 40 -7.57 33.02 -16.63
N GLN A 41 -6.86 32.72 -15.54
CA GLN A 41 -5.42 32.95 -15.44
C GLN A 41 -4.63 31.99 -16.33
N ARG A 42 -3.50 32.47 -16.87
CA ARG A 42 -2.56 31.62 -17.62
C ARG A 42 -1.51 31.07 -16.68
N GLN A 43 -1.26 29.76 -16.79
CA GLN A 43 -0.20 29.12 -16.05
C GLN A 43 0.37 27.93 -16.82
N GLU A 44 1.69 27.78 -16.81
CA GLU A 44 2.38 26.70 -17.54
C GLU A 44 2.42 25.39 -16.76
N ALA A 45 2.37 25.47 -15.43
CA ALA A 45 2.37 24.28 -14.58
C ALA A 45 1.19 23.35 -14.90
N LEU A 46 1.46 22.06 -15.02
CA LEU A 46 0.41 21.06 -15.28
C LEU A 46 -0.56 21.01 -14.09
N TRP A 47 -0.03 20.86 -12.87
CA TRP A 47 -0.80 20.72 -11.65
C TRP A 47 -1.06 22.09 -11.00
N ILE A 48 -2.32 22.47 -10.94
CA ILE A 48 -2.79 23.73 -10.35
C ILE A 48 -3.44 23.49 -8.99
N GLY A 49 -3.12 24.34 -8.02
CA GLY A 49 -3.70 24.39 -6.69
C GLY A 49 -5.02 25.18 -6.66
N ARG A 50 -5.69 25.17 -5.50
CA ARG A 50 -6.99 25.85 -5.32
C ARG A 50 -6.90 27.39 -5.50
N LEU A 51 -5.71 27.96 -5.34
CA LEU A 51 -5.46 29.39 -5.46
C LEU A 51 -5.06 29.81 -6.89
N GLY A 52 -5.24 28.94 -7.89
CA GLY A 52 -4.80 29.19 -9.27
C GLY A 52 -3.29 29.15 -9.49
N THR A 53 -2.51 28.84 -8.45
CA THR A 53 -1.05 28.77 -8.49
C THR A 53 -0.55 27.33 -8.71
N PRO A 54 0.71 27.13 -9.14
CA PRO A 54 1.31 25.80 -9.23
C PRO A 54 1.17 25.00 -7.93
N LEU A 55 0.75 23.74 -8.03
CA LEU A 55 0.65 22.84 -6.89
C LEU A 55 2.05 22.47 -6.39
N SER A 56 2.38 22.87 -5.15
CA SER A 56 3.66 22.53 -4.55
C SER A 56 3.81 21.03 -4.26
N ALA A 57 5.05 20.56 -4.15
CA ALA A 57 5.36 19.19 -3.75
C ALA A 57 4.71 18.82 -2.40
N GLN A 58 4.76 19.74 -1.43
CA GLN A 58 4.12 19.56 -0.13
C GLN A 58 2.58 19.52 -0.24
N GLY A 59 2.00 20.35 -1.11
CA GLY A 59 0.57 20.33 -1.39
C GLY A 59 0.13 19.00 -2.00
N ASN A 60 0.92 18.46 -2.92
CA ASN A 60 0.69 17.14 -3.51
C ASN A 60 0.77 16.02 -2.45
N ALA A 61 1.83 16.01 -1.63
CA ALA A 61 1.99 15.04 -0.55
C ALA A 61 0.83 15.09 0.47
N THR A 62 0.38 16.30 0.83
CA THR A 62 -0.76 16.52 1.73
C THR A 62 -2.06 15.96 1.15
N ARG A 63 -2.32 16.21 -0.15
CA ARG A 63 -3.50 15.66 -0.84
C ARG A 63 -3.48 14.14 -0.88
N ILE A 64 -2.35 13.53 -1.22
CA ILE A 64 -2.19 12.07 -1.23
C ILE A 64 -2.44 11.50 0.17
N ARG A 65 -1.87 12.10 1.22
CA ARG A 65 -2.08 11.66 2.60
C ARG A 65 -3.55 11.75 3.02
N ARG A 66 -4.24 12.83 2.66
CA ARG A 66 -5.67 13.01 2.97
C ARG A 66 -6.53 11.99 2.24
N LEU A 67 -6.27 11.77 0.95
CA LEU A 67 -7.05 10.83 0.12
C LEU A 67 -6.81 9.38 0.54
N SER A 68 -5.56 9.02 0.85
CA SER A 68 -5.23 7.68 1.37
C SER A 68 -5.89 7.42 2.72
N LEU A 69 -5.85 8.39 3.65
CA LEU A 69 -6.55 8.27 4.93
C LEU A 69 -8.05 8.03 4.73
N LYS A 70 -8.68 8.82 3.85
CA LYS A 70 -10.10 8.67 3.53
C LYS A 70 -10.43 7.30 2.92
N ARG A 71 -9.57 6.77 2.05
CA ARG A 71 -9.84 5.53 1.30
C ARG A 71 -9.49 4.25 2.06
N PHE A 72 -8.42 4.28 2.85
CA PHE A 72 -7.79 3.10 3.44
C PHE A 72 -7.73 3.13 4.98
N GLY A 73 -8.19 4.21 5.62
CA GLY A 73 -8.08 4.39 7.07
C GLY A 73 -6.66 4.74 7.56
N ILE A 74 -5.67 4.79 6.66
CA ILE A 74 -4.29 5.17 6.97
C ILE A 74 -3.77 6.21 5.98
N GLY A 75 -3.21 7.30 6.51
CA GLY A 75 -2.62 8.36 5.71
C GLY A 75 -1.18 8.04 5.33
N PHE A 76 -0.86 8.02 4.05
CA PHE A 76 0.50 7.82 3.56
C PHE A 76 0.87 8.77 2.41
N GLY A 77 2.16 9.03 2.25
CA GLY A 77 2.68 9.96 1.24
C GLY A 77 3.22 9.27 -0.02
N PRO A 78 3.75 10.06 -0.98
CA PRO A 78 4.31 9.58 -2.24
C PRO A 78 5.37 8.49 -2.09
N HIS A 79 6.19 8.55 -1.03
CA HIS A 79 7.22 7.54 -0.77
C HIS A 79 6.60 6.15 -0.60
N ARG A 80 5.56 6.00 0.23
CA ARG A 80 4.93 4.69 0.46
C ARG A 80 4.28 4.13 -0.81
N ILE A 81 3.76 5.00 -1.68
CA ILE A 81 3.28 4.60 -3.01
C ILE A 81 4.43 4.02 -3.85
N ARG A 82 5.59 4.67 -3.87
CA ARG A 82 6.79 4.16 -4.57
C ARG A 82 7.24 2.80 -4.03
N HIS A 83 7.31 2.63 -2.71
CA HIS A 83 7.57 1.31 -2.07
C HIS A 83 6.58 0.24 -2.55
N SER A 84 5.29 0.58 -2.58
CA SER A 84 4.23 -0.36 -2.95
C SER A 84 4.33 -0.78 -4.42
N VAL A 85 4.62 0.16 -5.32
CA VAL A 85 4.80 -0.13 -6.76
C VAL A 85 5.97 -1.07 -7.00
N VAL A 86 7.15 -0.75 -6.44
CA VAL A 86 8.36 -1.58 -6.62
C VAL A 86 8.18 -2.96 -5.99
N THR A 87 7.67 -3.01 -4.76
CA THR A 87 7.40 -4.28 -4.05
C THR A 87 6.38 -5.13 -4.80
N THR A 88 5.30 -4.53 -5.33
CA THR A 88 4.27 -5.27 -6.07
C THR A 88 4.81 -5.82 -7.38
N ALA A 89 5.64 -5.07 -8.10
CA ALA A 89 6.29 -5.55 -9.31
C ALA A 89 7.17 -6.78 -9.02
N ALA A 90 8.02 -6.72 -8.00
CA ALA A 90 8.85 -7.84 -7.58
C ALA A 90 8.03 -9.07 -7.12
N LEU A 91 6.92 -8.85 -6.43
CA LEU A 91 6.04 -9.94 -5.98
C LEU A 91 5.28 -10.61 -7.13
N ARG A 92 4.73 -9.83 -8.06
CA ARG A 92 3.81 -10.33 -9.10
C ARG A 92 4.50 -10.77 -10.38
N LEU A 93 5.55 -10.06 -10.78
CA LEU A 93 6.23 -10.29 -12.06
C LEU A 93 7.55 -11.03 -11.88
N GLY A 94 8.03 -11.18 -10.64
CA GLY A 94 9.37 -11.72 -10.37
C GLY A 94 10.50 -10.81 -10.87
N GLU A 95 10.17 -9.58 -11.29
CA GLU A 95 11.09 -8.66 -11.94
C GLU A 95 12.13 -8.09 -10.98
N PRO A 96 13.38 -7.87 -11.45
CA PRO A 96 14.43 -7.27 -10.66
C PRO A 96 14.11 -5.79 -10.34
N PRO A 97 14.85 -5.20 -9.38
CA PRO A 97 14.74 -3.78 -9.01
C PRO A 97 14.78 -2.81 -10.21
N CYS A 98 15.41 -3.21 -11.32
CA CYS A 98 15.47 -2.45 -12.57
C CYS A 98 14.10 -2.09 -13.16
N PHE A 99 13.15 -3.03 -13.16
CA PHE A 99 11.80 -2.75 -13.65
C PHE A 99 11.09 -1.75 -12.75
N GLY A 100 11.14 -1.98 -11.43
CA GLY A 100 10.58 -1.06 -10.44
C GLY A 100 11.20 0.35 -10.55
N ALA A 101 12.51 0.42 -10.76
CA ALA A 101 13.25 1.67 -10.98
C ALA A 101 12.77 2.42 -12.22
N ALA A 102 12.55 1.71 -13.34
CA ALA A 102 12.03 2.29 -14.57
C ALA A 102 10.62 2.88 -14.36
N VAL A 103 9.74 2.16 -13.65
CA VAL A 103 8.37 2.61 -13.37
C VAL A 103 8.35 3.87 -12.49
N VAL A 104 9.20 3.95 -11.46
CA VAL A 104 9.20 5.08 -10.53
C VAL A 104 10.18 6.21 -10.92
N GLY A 105 10.92 6.05 -12.03
CA GLY A 105 11.86 7.03 -12.53
C GLY A 105 13.09 7.25 -11.63
N ASN A 106 13.70 6.17 -11.13
CA ASN A 106 14.91 6.20 -10.30
C ASN A 106 15.96 5.20 -10.81
N THR A 107 17.10 5.09 -10.13
CA THR A 107 18.12 4.07 -10.43
C THR A 107 17.75 2.74 -9.74
N PRO A 108 18.24 1.58 -10.25
CA PRO A 108 18.03 0.28 -9.61
C PRO A 108 18.49 0.26 -8.15
N ALA A 109 19.66 0.85 -7.84
CA ALA A 109 20.17 0.97 -6.48
C ALA A 109 19.21 1.72 -5.53
N VAL A 110 18.56 2.78 -6.00
CA VAL A 110 17.55 3.49 -5.20
C VAL A 110 16.26 2.67 -5.08
N ALA A 111 15.88 1.93 -6.14
CA ALA A 111 14.70 1.08 -6.12
C ALA A 111 14.83 -0.15 -5.22
N GLU A 112 16.04 -0.65 -4.98
CA GLU A 112 16.30 -1.72 -4.01
C GLU A 112 15.77 -1.33 -2.62
N GLY A 113 16.04 -0.08 -2.17
CA GLY A 113 15.53 0.44 -0.91
C GLY A 113 13.99 0.57 -0.85
N TYR A 114 13.30 0.45 -1.98
CA TYR A 114 11.85 0.42 -2.06
C TYR A 114 11.26 -0.99 -2.06
N ASN A 115 12.09 -2.02 -2.30
CA ASN A 115 11.65 -3.40 -2.47
C ASN A 115 11.55 -4.13 -1.14
N HIS A 116 10.32 -4.41 -0.70
CA HIS A 116 10.05 -5.21 0.50
C HIS A 116 9.54 -6.62 0.19
N ALA A 117 9.68 -7.11 -1.06
CA ALA A 117 9.12 -8.40 -1.47
C ALA A 117 9.63 -9.57 -0.64
N GLY A 118 10.93 -9.58 -0.29
CA GLY A 118 11.52 -10.61 0.56
C GLY A 118 10.90 -10.62 1.96
N GLN A 119 10.73 -9.45 2.58
CA GLN A 119 10.08 -9.31 3.89
C GLN A 119 8.62 -9.77 3.84
N CYS A 120 7.88 -9.41 2.79
CA CYS A 120 6.49 -9.84 2.58
C CYS A 120 6.38 -11.37 2.40
N ARG A 121 7.28 -11.98 1.63
CA ARG A 121 7.32 -13.45 1.44
C ARG A 121 7.64 -14.15 2.75
N ALA A 122 8.67 -13.70 3.47
CA ALA A 122 9.04 -14.26 4.76
C ALA A 122 7.89 -14.19 5.78
N ALA A 123 7.22 -13.04 5.89
CA ALA A 123 6.06 -12.89 6.77
C ALA A 123 4.90 -13.81 6.39
N SER A 124 4.65 -13.99 5.08
CA SER A 124 3.58 -14.87 4.58
C SER A 124 3.87 -16.34 4.89
N LEU A 125 5.10 -16.79 4.63
CA LEU A 125 5.54 -18.15 4.94
C LEU A 125 5.51 -18.44 6.45
N TYR A 126 5.93 -17.47 7.26
CA TYR A 126 5.85 -17.58 8.72
C TYR A 126 4.39 -17.72 9.20
N ALA A 127 3.49 -16.88 8.69
CA ALA A 127 2.07 -16.94 9.03
C ALA A 127 1.40 -18.26 8.59
N GLU A 128 1.81 -18.83 7.46
CA GLU A 128 1.38 -20.16 7.02
C GLU A 128 1.84 -21.26 7.97
N LEU A 129 3.11 -21.24 8.38
CA LEU A 129 3.67 -22.23 9.31
C LEU A 129 2.94 -22.19 10.66
N ILE A 130 2.69 -21.00 11.22
CA ILE A 130 1.92 -20.85 12.46
C ILE A 130 0.49 -21.37 12.32
N ARG A 131 -0.18 -21.13 11.18
CA ARG A 131 -1.53 -21.65 10.92
C ARG A 131 -1.56 -23.16 10.85
N LYS A 132 -0.61 -23.79 10.14
CA LYS A 132 -0.49 -25.25 10.06
C LYS A 132 -0.30 -25.87 11.45
N ASN A 133 0.58 -25.30 12.27
CA ASN A 133 0.84 -25.79 13.62
C ASN A 133 -0.40 -25.64 14.54
N ARG A 134 -1.18 -24.56 14.41
CA ARG A 134 -2.43 -24.39 15.15
C ARG A 134 -3.53 -25.36 14.73
N GLN A 135 -3.53 -25.83 13.49
CA GLN A 135 -4.48 -26.82 12.98
C GLN A 135 -4.09 -28.24 13.40
N GLY A 136 -2.79 -28.58 13.34
CA GLY A 136 -2.27 -29.89 13.80
C GLY A 136 -2.36 -30.09 15.32
N GLY A 137 -2.38 -29.01 16.10
CA GLY A 137 -2.62 -29.06 17.56
C GLY A 137 -4.08 -29.23 17.98
N LYS A 138 -5.04 -29.25 17.04
CA LYS A 138 -6.49 -29.42 17.33
C LYS A 138 -6.97 -30.88 17.23
N SER A 139 -6.09 -31.83 16.92
CA SER A 139 -6.43 -33.25 16.75
C SER A 139 -5.82 -34.14 17.84
N GLN A 140 -6.05 -33.80 19.10
CA GLN A 140 -5.95 -34.75 20.21
C GLN A 140 -7.08 -34.45 21.22
N PRO A 141 -8.21 -35.17 21.19
CA PRO A 141 -9.08 -35.21 22.36
C PRO A 141 -8.31 -35.90 23.50
N PRO A 142 -8.49 -35.49 24.77
CA PRO A 142 -7.90 -36.22 25.89
C PRO A 142 -8.42 -37.65 25.84
N HIS A 143 -7.49 -38.61 25.78
CA HIS A 143 -7.80 -40.03 25.90
C HIS A 143 -8.61 -40.24 27.19
N GLY A 144 -9.74 -40.92 27.04
CA GLY A 144 -10.73 -41.11 28.08
C GLY A 144 -10.17 -41.76 29.35
N GLU A 145 -10.72 -41.32 30.47
CA GLU A 145 -10.63 -41.98 31.76
C GLU A 145 -11.19 -43.41 31.69
N PRO A 146 -10.63 -44.37 32.45
CA PRO A 146 -11.40 -45.53 32.87
C PRO A 146 -12.25 -45.16 34.09
N SER A 147 -13.56 -45.34 33.89
CA SER A 147 -14.63 -45.50 34.87
C SER A 147 -14.21 -46.21 36.17
N HIS A 148 -14.50 -45.59 37.33
CA HIS A 148 -15.05 -46.24 38.52
C HIS A 148 -15.79 -45.23 39.41
N SER A 149 -17.09 -45.45 39.59
CA SER A 149 -17.98 -44.85 40.61
C SER A 149 -18.45 -46.02 41.53
N PRO A 150 -19.05 -45.85 42.73
CA PRO A 150 -19.54 -44.62 43.37
C PRO A 150 -19.24 -44.50 44.88
N LYS A 151 -19.09 -43.27 45.43
CA LYS A 151 -19.58 -42.98 46.78
C LYS A 151 -20.17 -41.56 46.86
N ALA A 152 -21.47 -41.54 47.08
CA ALA A 152 -22.24 -40.37 47.45
C ALA A 152 -21.74 -39.77 48.77
N ARG A 153 -21.54 -38.45 48.79
CA ARG A 153 -21.79 -37.62 49.97
C ARG A 153 -22.41 -36.30 49.54
N LYS A 154 -23.66 -36.10 49.96
CA LYS A 154 -24.34 -34.80 50.04
C LYS A 154 -23.47 -33.84 50.85
N CYS A 155 -23.33 -32.61 50.38
CA CYS A 155 -23.46 -31.47 51.27
C CYS A 155 -24.09 -30.29 50.53
N LEU A 156 -24.89 -29.56 51.29
CA LEU A 156 -25.99 -28.69 50.93
C LEU A 156 -25.50 -27.23 50.95
N LEU A 157 -25.93 -26.43 49.97
CA LEU A 157 -26.26 -24.98 50.06
C LEU A 157 -25.23 -23.94 50.58
N ILE A 158 -25.03 -22.86 49.79
CA ILE A 158 -25.47 -21.45 50.07
C ILE A 158 -24.58 -20.42 49.33
N CYS A 159 -25.27 -19.46 48.68
CA CYS A 159 -24.99 -18.05 48.37
C CYS A 159 -23.55 -17.51 48.55
N GLY A 160 -23.00 -16.61 47.74
CA GLY A 160 -23.55 -15.46 47.02
C GLY A 160 -22.43 -14.42 46.84
N ARG A 161 -22.62 -13.51 45.88
CA ARG A 161 -21.81 -12.30 45.57
C ARG A 161 -21.59 -11.36 46.78
N PRO A 162 -20.67 -10.37 46.75
CA PRO A 162 -20.66 -9.23 45.81
C PRO A 162 -19.66 -9.36 44.65
#